data_AF-M3HUT4-F1
#
_entry.id   AF-M3HUT4-F1
#
_cell.length_a   1.000
_cell.length_b   1.000
_cell.length_c   1.000
_cell.angle_alpha   90.00
_cell.angle_beta   90.00
_cell.angle_gamma   90.00
#
_symmetry.space_group_name_H-M   'P 1'
#
loop_
_entity.id
_entity.type
_entity.pdbx_description
1 polymer ?
#
loop_
_entity_poly.entity_id
_entity_poly.type
_entity_poly.pdbx_seq_one_letter_code
_entity_poly.pdbx_strand_id
1 'polypeptide(L)'
;MSWSEVLDVILQHLRWMIEDYGEEFGLVLFRKHLVKYLNGFEFDLAWKTELLEIKEWNRFEDILLSDKKRIEFTVPTFGTTKRFAFP
;
A
#
# COMPACT_ATOMS: atom_id res chain seq x y z
N MET A 1 8.97 4.68 11.78
CA MET A 1 8.34 3.45 11.28
C MET A 1 8.65 3.36 9.79
N SER A 2 9.28 2.28 9.38
CA SER A 2 9.59 1.99 7.98
C SER A 2 8.34 1.54 7.24
N TRP A 3 8.33 1.65 5.91
CA TRP A 3 7.24 1.13 5.10
C TRP A 3 7.04 -0.38 5.28
N SER A 4 8.12 -1.14 5.50
CA SER A 4 8.03 -2.58 5.79
C SER A 4 7.24 -2.87 7.06
N GLU A 5 7.51 -2.13 8.15
CA GLU A 5 6.76 -2.29 9.41
C GLU A 5 5.29 -1.89 9.24
N VAL A 6 5.00 -0.87 8.42
CA VAL A 6 3.62 -0.49 8.10
C VAL A 6 2.91 -1.59 7.30
N LEU A 7 3.59 -2.17 6.31
CA LEU A 7 3.06 -3.28 5.51
C LEU A 7 2.69 -4.48 6.38
N ASP A 8 3.56 -4.88 7.30
CA ASP A 8 3.30 -6.00 8.21
C ASP A 8 2.03 -5.76 9.03
N VAL A 9 1.84 -4.53 9.52
CA VAL A 9 0.63 -4.15 10.28
C VAL A 9 -0.61 -4.14 9.39
N ILE A 10 -0.52 -3.63 8.16
CA ILE A 10 -1.62 -3.63 7.18
C ILE A 10 -2.07 -5.07 6.90
N LEU A 11 -1.13 -5.97 6.59
CA LEU A 11 -1.43 -7.37 6.27
C LEU A 11 -2.05 -8.09 7.47
N GLN A 12 -1.49 -7.91 8.67
CA GLN A 12 -2.02 -8.52 9.88
C GLN A 12 -3.44 -8.04 10.21
N HIS A 13 -3.70 -6.74 10.08
CA HIS A 13 -5.03 -6.19 10.35
C HIS A 13 -6.03 -6.63 9.28
N LEU A 14 -5.66 -6.66 8.00
CA LEU A 14 -6.52 -7.22 6.96
C LEU A 14 -6.90 -8.67 7.29
N ARG A 15 -5.93 -9.50 7.63
CA ARG A 15 -6.18 -10.90 8.01
C ARG A 15 -7.22 -11.01 9.13
N TRP A 16 -7.10 -10.23 10.20
CA TRP A 16 -8.09 -10.22 11.28
C TRP A 16 -9.48 -9.78 10.80
N MET A 17 -9.58 -8.77 9.93
CA MET A 17 -10.86 -8.34 9.38
C MET A 17 -11.52 -9.44 8.54
N ILE A 18 -10.73 -10.21 7.78
CA ILE A 18 -11.25 -11.33 7.00
C ILE A 18 -11.66 -12.50 7.91
N GLU A 19 -10.87 -12.80 8.94
CA GLU A 19 -11.19 -13.84 9.94
C GLU A 19 -12.50 -13.53 10.69
N ASP A 20 -12.74 -12.27 11.05
CA ASP A 20 -13.89 -11.86 11.85
C ASP A 20 -15.17 -11.62 11.01
N TYR A 21 -15.03 -11.09 9.79
CA TYR A 21 -16.17 -10.62 8.98
C TYR A 21 -16.34 -11.35 7.65
N GLY A 22 -15.46 -12.29 7.32
CA GLY A 22 -15.40 -12.94 6.00
C GLY A 22 -14.79 -12.04 4.92
N GLU A 23 -14.50 -12.62 3.76
CA GLU A 23 -13.71 -11.95 2.71
C GLU A 23 -14.35 -10.65 2.20
N GLU A 24 -15.62 -10.73 1.78
CA GLU A 24 -16.33 -9.62 1.15
C GLU A 24 -16.48 -8.42 2.09
N PHE A 25 -16.94 -8.65 3.32
CA PHE A 25 -17.16 -7.58 4.30
C PHE A 25 -15.87 -7.13 4.98
N GLY A 26 -14.98 -8.07 5.31
CA GLY A 26 -13.69 -7.78 5.95
C GLY A 26 -12.85 -6.83 5.11
N LEU A 27 -12.76 -7.06 3.80
CA LEU A 27 -12.01 -6.19 2.90
C LEU A 27 -12.63 -4.80 2.78
N VAL A 28 -13.95 -4.70 2.66
CA VAL A 28 -14.67 -3.40 2.58
C VAL A 28 -14.48 -2.58 3.85
N LEU A 29 -14.59 -3.22 5.02
CA LEU A 29 -14.36 -2.55 6.31
C LEU A 29 -12.90 -2.13 6.45
N PHE A 30 -11.97 -2.99 6.06
CA PHE A 30 -10.54 -2.73 6.13
C PHE A 30 -10.08 -1.51 5.32
N ARG A 31 -10.67 -1.25 4.13
CA ARG A 31 -10.30 -0.09 3.29
C ARG A 31 -10.39 1.25 4.03
N LYS A 32 -11.31 1.39 5.01
CA LYS A 32 -11.41 2.60 5.86
C LYS A 32 -10.17 2.80 6.74
N HIS A 33 -9.56 1.70 7.18
CA HIS A 33 -8.32 1.71 7.96
C HIS A 33 -7.10 1.88 7.06
N LEU A 34 -7.11 1.29 5.86
CA LEU A 34 -6.02 1.40 4.88
C LEU A 34 -5.63 2.86 4.62
N VAL A 35 -6.61 3.75 4.39
CA VAL A 35 -6.35 5.19 4.15
C VAL A 35 -5.54 5.83 5.29
N LYS A 36 -5.72 5.39 6.54
CA LYS A 36 -4.97 5.90 7.68
C LYS A 36 -3.51 5.42 7.66
N TYR A 37 -3.26 4.17 7.27
CA TYR A 37 -1.90 3.64 7.15
C TYR A 37 -1.12 4.29 6.00
N LEU A 38 -1.80 4.62 4.91
CA LEU A 38 -1.18 5.29 3.77
C LEU A 38 -0.93 6.79 4.00
N ASN A 39 -1.43 7.36 5.10
CA ASN A 39 -1.21 8.76 5.43
C ASN A 39 0.27 9.02 5.76
N GLY A 40 0.83 10.10 5.20
CA GLY A 40 2.24 10.43 5.34
C GLY A 40 3.16 9.74 4.33
N PHE A 41 2.61 8.94 3.41
CA PHE A 41 3.34 8.34 2.30
C PHE A 41 2.81 8.80 0.94
N GLU A 42 3.73 9.05 0.02
CA GLU A 42 3.45 9.35 -1.37
C GLU A 42 3.42 8.05 -2.18
N PHE A 43 2.27 7.76 -2.80
CA PHE A 43 2.09 6.63 -3.71
C PHE A 43 1.35 7.09 -4.96
N ASP A 44 1.54 6.34 -6.04
CA ASP A 44 0.80 6.54 -7.28
C ASP A 44 -0.72 6.52 -7.06
N LEU A 45 -1.43 7.47 -7.68
CA LEU A 45 -2.87 7.62 -7.50
C LEU A 45 -3.64 6.45 -8.13
N ALA A 46 -3.16 5.90 -9.25
CA ALA A 46 -3.79 4.73 -9.87
C ALA A 46 -3.62 3.50 -8.98
N TRP A 47 -2.44 3.32 -8.38
CA TRP A 47 -2.20 2.27 -7.39
C TRP A 47 -3.11 2.41 -6.15
N LYS A 48 -3.26 3.62 -5.61
CA LYS A 48 -4.19 3.88 -4.48
C LYS A 48 -5.64 3.55 -4.85
N THR A 49 -6.06 3.97 -6.05
CA THR A 49 -7.41 3.72 -6.56
C THR A 49 -7.67 2.22 -6.72
N GLU A 50 -6.72 1.49 -7.32
CA GLU A 50 -6.83 0.03 -7.53
C GLU A 50 -7.05 -0.72 -6.21
N LEU A 51 -6.25 -0.40 -5.16
CA LEU A 51 -6.41 -0.98 -3.84
C LEU A 51 -7.76 -0.66 -3.17
N LEU A 52 -8.28 0.54 -3.40
CA LEU A 52 -9.54 0.98 -2.81
C LEU A 52 -10.77 0.44 -3.54
N GLU A 53 -10.60 -0.22 -4.68
CA GLU A 53 -11.69 -0.77 -5.49
C GLU A 53 -11.70 -2.31 -5.51
N ILE A 54 -10.54 -2.98 -5.45
CA ILE A 54 -10.37 -4.44 -5.60
C ILE A 54 -11.13 -5.27 -4.55
N LYS A 55 -12.04 -6.14 -4.98
CA LYS A 55 -12.96 -6.88 -4.09
C LYS A 55 -12.44 -8.26 -3.64
N GLU A 56 -11.37 -8.73 -4.25
CA GLU A 56 -10.78 -10.05 -4.01
C GLU A 56 -9.56 -9.90 -3.10
N TRP A 57 -9.50 -10.66 -2.00
CA TRP A 57 -8.43 -10.54 -1.01
C TRP A 57 -7.06 -10.91 -1.60
N ASN A 58 -6.96 -12.04 -2.30
CA ASN A 58 -5.69 -12.48 -2.90
C ASN A 58 -5.08 -11.40 -3.81
N ARG A 59 -5.92 -10.74 -4.62
CA ARG A 59 -5.48 -9.66 -5.51
C ARG A 59 -5.12 -8.39 -4.75
N PHE A 60 -5.81 -8.10 -3.65
CA PHE A 60 -5.45 -7.00 -2.78
C PHE A 60 -4.01 -7.14 -2.28
N GLU A 61 -3.63 -8.33 -1.80
CA GLU A 61 -2.26 -8.59 -1.34
C GLU A 61 -1.24 -8.46 -2.46
N ASP A 62 -1.52 -9.00 -3.64
CA ASP A 62 -0.63 -8.87 -4.81
C ASP A 62 -0.35 -7.40 -5.15
N ILE A 63 -1.40 -6.56 -5.22
CA ILE A 63 -1.25 -5.12 -5.51
C ILE A 63 -0.51 -4.43 -4.37
N LEU A 64 -0.87 -4.75 -3.12
CA LEU A 64 -0.26 -4.20 -1.91
C LEU A 64 1.18 -4.66 -1.74
N LEU A 65 1.66 -5.71 -2.40
CA LEU A 65 3.06 -6.14 -2.35
C LEU A 65 3.84 -5.73 -3.61
N SER A 66 3.16 -5.45 -4.72
CA SER A 66 3.80 -5.08 -5.98
C SER A 66 4.75 -3.87 -5.89
N ASP A 67 5.79 -3.89 -6.73
CA ASP A 67 6.77 -2.80 -6.87
C ASP A 67 6.19 -1.54 -7.54
N LYS A 68 4.96 -1.63 -8.09
CA LYS A 68 4.27 -0.53 -8.78
C LYS A 68 3.95 0.68 -7.89
N LYS A 69 4.19 0.58 -6.59
CA LYS A 69 3.98 1.63 -5.58
C LYS A 69 4.85 2.86 -5.75
N ARG A 70 6.09 2.67 -6.22
CA ARG A 70 7.09 3.73 -6.22
C ARG A 70 6.84 4.66 -7.39
N ILE A 71 6.31 5.84 -7.09
CA ILE A 71 6.67 7.00 -7.89
C ILE A 71 8.13 7.29 -7.55
N GLU A 72 9.07 6.92 -8.42
CA GLU A 72 10.37 7.58 -8.45
C GLU A 72 10.13 9.03 -8.91
N PHE A 73 9.81 9.93 -7.99
CA PHE A 73 9.99 11.34 -8.27
C PHE A 73 11.48 11.63 -8.22
N THR A 74 12.12 11.62 -9.39
CA THR A 74 13.28 12.49 -9.61
C THR A 74 12.79 13.92 -9.41
N VAL A 75 12.98 14.47 -8.21
CA VAL A 75 13.09 15.91 -8.07
C VAL A 75 14.10 16.39 -9.12
N PRO A 76 13.80 17.39 -9.96
CA PRO A 76 14.84 18.05 -10.73
C PRO A 76 15.72 18.77 -9.71
N THR A 77 16.72 18.06 -9.17
CA THR A 77 17.86 18.69 -8.54
C THR A 77 18.55 19.46 -9.65
N PHE A 78 18.37 20.79 -9.67
CA PHE A 78 19.36 21.67 -10.28
C PHE A 78 20.70 21.28 -9.66
N GLY A 79 21.50 20.53 -10.42
CA GLY A 79 22.79 20.01 -9.98
C GLY A 79 22.78 18.53 -9.59
N THR A 80 23.21 17.70 -10.55
CA THR A 80 23.87 16.39 -10.35
C THR A 80 22.98 15.21 -9.96
N THR A 81 22.68 14.38 -10.96
CA THR A 81 22.13 13.02 -10.81
C THR A 81 23.01 12.18 -9.88
N LYS A 82 22.49 11.83 -8.71
CA LYS A 82 22.96 10.65 -7.96
C LYS A 82 21.80 9.65 -7.87
N ARG A 83 21.94 8.56 -8.62
CA ARG A 83 21.14 7.35 -8.39
C ARG A 83 21.56 6.78 -7.05
N PHE A 84 20.65 6.77 -6.08
CA PHE A 84 20.84 6.02 -4.85
C PHE A 84 20.12 4.68 -5.01
N ALA A 85 20.91 3.63 -5.28
CA ALA A 85 20.51 2.26 -5.00
C ALA A 85 20.91 1.98 -3.55
N PHE A 86 19.95 1.67 -2.69
CA PHE A 86 20.22 1.09 -1.38
C PHE A 86 19.99 -0.43 -1.46
N PRO A 87 20.81 -1.23 -0.74
CA PRO A 87 20.92 -2.68 -0.90
C PRO A 87 19.64 -3.44 -0.58
#